data_AF-R7FVT2-F1
#
_entry.id   AF-R7FVT2-F1
#
_cell.length_a   1.000
_cell.length_b   1.000
_cell.length_c   1.000
_cell.angle_alpha   90.00
_cell.angle_beta   90.00
_cell.angle_gamma   90.00
#
_symmetry.space_group_name_H-M   'P 1'
#
loop_
_entity.id
_entity.type
_entity.pdbx_description
1 polymer ?
#
loop_
_entity_poly.entity_id
_entity_poly.type
_entity_poly.pdbx_seq_one_letter_code
_entity_poly.pdbx_strand_id
1 'polypeptide(L)'
;MAENWNDYGNYAEEEIYRNKSFWGKVFSFRTLKNVLKWFFYLLIIALFGVIAFRMSTSKPGKSLTSLICTPELKAAQEKGGVTVFSQELDEYITRGGEFAVFDVKVIAETEELQFTVRYNNSTVKSLKEKISARKYESDEEKQSALDKIGERPFVFVLRDEDGNIYSSYACIEYSKNVYQYVKVSFKVSGLLQSKAVSSYLLYPTQKVDNPLYIYKGESAGKASESAIEKLSLEMYYENEALSENGQMGTALTVYKASKKISPYNYKKELDGAISDGIKYINVK
;
A
#
# COMPACT_ATOMS: atom_id res chain seq x y z
N MET A 1 62.09 8.80 -39.51
CA MET A 1 61.18 9.58 -38.65
C MET A 1 59.96 9.87 -39.50
N ALA A 2 58.85 9.16 -39.27
CA ALA A 2 57.60 9.40 -39.97
C ALA A 2 56.77 10.34 -39.09
N GLU A 3 56.64 11.59 -39.51
CA GLU A 3 55.78 12.56 -38.86
C GLU A 3 54.32 12.15 -39.08
N ASN A 4 53.58 12.09 -37.98
CA ASN A 4 52.19 11.68 -37.92
C ASN A 4 51.29 12.84 -38.40
N TRP A 5 50.98 12.86 -39.70
CA TRP A 5 50.17 13.91 -40.36
C TRP A 5 48.65 13.79 -40.14
N ASN A 6 48.19 13.08 -39.11
CA ASN A 6 46.77 12.80 -38.90
C ASN A 6 46.08 13.56 -37.75
N ASP A 7 46.70 14.61 -37.22
CA ASP A 7 46.14 15.43 -36.12
C ASP A 7 45.68 16.83 -36.57
N TYR A 8 45.30 17.00 -37.84
CA TYR A 8 44.57 18.17 -38.29
C TYR A 8 43.07 17.88 -38.23
N GLY A 9 42.52 17.94 -37.02
CA GLY A 9 41.10 18.27 -36.87
C GLY A 9 40.79 19.53 -37.67
N ASN A 10 39.72 19.52 -38.45
CA ASN A 10 39.44 20.47 -39.53
C ASN A 10 39.39 21.95 -39.06
N TYR A 11 40.54 22.62 -38.90
CA TYR A 11 40.66 23.99 -38.41
C TYR A 11 39.90 25.01 -39.29
N ALA A 12 39.72 24.71 -40.58
CA ALA A 12 38.95 25.52 -41.50
C ALA A 12 37.46 25.61 -41.09
N GLU A 13 36.87 24.52 -40.58
CA GLU A 13 35.48 24.54 -40.11
C GLU A 13 35.30 25.39 -38.84
N GLU A 14 36.33 25.47 -37.99
CA GLU A 14 36.27 26.25 -36.75
C GLU A 14 36.39 27.76 -37.01
N GLU A 15 37.25 28.17 -37.94
CA GLU A 15 37.35 29.57 -38.37
C GLU A 15 36.08 30.06 -39.07
N ILE A 16 35.49 29.23 -39.94
CA ILE A 16 34.21 29.53 -40.63
C ILE A 16 33.07 29.66 -39.62
N TYR A 17 33.05 28.82 -38.59
CA TYR A 17 32.03 28.92 -37.53
C TYR A 17 32.24 30.16 -36.66
N ARG A 18 33.49 30.50 -36.33
CA ARG A 18 33.84 31.66 -35.49
C ARG A 18 33.51 33.00 -36.15
N ASN A 19 33.58 33.08 -37.48
CA ASN A 19 33.23 34.27 -38.26
C ASN A 19 31.74 34.45 -38.58
N LYS A 20 30.86 33.49 -38.23
CA LYS A 20 29.41 33.65 -38.41
C LYS A 20 28.79 34.64 -37.41
N SER A 21 27.79 35.40 -37.87
CA SER A 21 26.99 36.27 -37.00
C SER A 21 26.30 35.46 -35.90
N PHE A 22 25.89 36.12 -34.82
CA PHE A 22 25.18 35.48 -33.69
C PHE A 22 24.01 34.60 -34.18
N TRP A 23 23.18 35.11 -35.09
CA TRP A 23 22.07 34.37 -35.69
C TRP A 23 22.52 33.23 -36.61
N GLY A 24 23.62 33.39 -37.36
CA GLY A 24 24.21 32.33 -38.19
C GLY A 24 24.85 31.20 -37.38
N LYS A 25 25.30 31.48 -36.15
CA LYS A 25 25.76 30.48 -35.19
C LYS A 25 24.57 29.75 -34.55
N VAL A 26 23.52 30.48 -34.16
CA VAL A 26 22.29 29.91 -33.57
C VAL A 26 21.59 28.94 -34.54
N PHE A 27 21.46 29.28 -35.82
CA PHE A 27 20.83 28.42 -36.85
C PHE A 27 21.80 27.46 -37.56
N SER A 28 23.02 27.29 -37.04
CA SER A 28 23.98 26.36 -37.65
C SER A 28 23.62 24.90 -37.37
N PHE A 29 23.99 24.01 -38.29
CA PHE A 29 23.85 22.56 -38.11
C PHE A 29 24.63 22.04 -36.87
N ARG A 30 25.76 22.68 -36.52
CA ARG A 30 26.57 22.36 -35.33
C ARG A 30 25.81 22.68 -34.04
N THR A 31 25.16 23.84 -33.97
CA THR A 31 24.33 24.23 -32.83
C THR A 31 23.07 23.38 -32.72
N LEU A 32 22.41 23.08 -33.85
CA LEU A 32 21.27 22.18 -33.89
C LEU A 32 21.61 20.78 -33.37
N LYS A 33 22.75 20.20 -33.80
CA LYS A 33 23.23 18.90 -33.32
C LYS A 33 23.51 18.92 -31.82
N ASN A 34 24.10 19.99 -31.30
CA ASN A 34 24.35 20.15 -29.87
C ASN A 34 23.05 20.30 -29.07
N VAL A 35 22.10 21.11 -29.54
CA VAL A 35 20.78 21.27 -28.92
C VAL A 35 20.03 19.95 -28.89
N LEU A 36 20.01 19.20 -29.99
CA LEU A 36 19.36 17.89 -30.07
C LEU A 36 20.03 16.87 -29.12
N LYS A 37 21.36 16.88 -29.03
CA LYS A 37 22.12 16.03 -28.09
C LYS A 37 21.75 16.35 -26.64
N TRP A 38 21.71 17.63 -26.27
CA TRP A 38 21.30 18.06 -24.94
C TRP A 38 19.82 17.75 -24.65
N PHE A 39 18.94 17.93 -25.63
CA PHE A 39 17.53 17.55 -25.51
C PHE A 39 17.37 16.04 -25.26
N PHE A 40 18.13 15.20 -25.96
CA PHE A 40 18.12 13.75 -25.75
C PHE A 40 18.63 13.38 -24.35
N TYR A 41 19.71 14.00 -23.88
CA TYR A 41 20.16 13.81 -22.50
C TYR A 41 19.12 14.26 -21.47
N LEU A 42 18.45 15.38 -21.71
CA LEU A 42 17.39 15.88 -20.84
C LEU A 42 16.20 14.91 -20.82
N LEU A 43 15.81 14.33 -21.95
CA LEU A 43 14.80 13.28 -22.03
C LEU A 43 15.17 12.05 -21.20
N ILE A 44 16.42 11.58 -21.30
CA ILE A 44 16.91 10.46 -20.50
C ILE A 44 16.87 10.81 -19.01
N ILE A 45 17.37 11.99 -18.62
CA ILE A 45 17.34 12.45 -17.23
C ILE A 45 15.90 12.56 -16.72
N ALA A 46 14.98 13.09 -17.52
CA ALA A 46 13.57 13.18 -17.18
C ALA A 46 12.94 11.79 -17.01
N LEU A 47 13.26 10.84 -17.89
CA LEU A 47 12.81 9.45 -17.75
C LEU A 47 13.29 8.82 -16.45
N PHE A 48 14.59 8.94 -16.13
CA PHE A 48 15.13 8.46 -14.86
C PHE A 48 14.53 9.20 -13.66
N GLY A 49 14.28 10.51 -13.78
CA GLY A 49 13.61 11.31 -12.76
C GLY A 49 12.19 10.81 -12.48
N VAL A 50 11.42 10.48 -13.52
CA VAL A 50 10.07 9.90 -13.39
C VAL A 50 10.14 8.51 -12.75
N ILE A 51 11.09 7.66 -13.16
CA ILE A 51 11.26 6.32 -12.58
C ILE A 51 11.65 6.43 -11.09
N ALA A 52 12.62 7.28 -10.75
CA ALA A 52 13.03 7.53 -9.37
C ALA A 52 11.90 8.10 -8.52
N PHE A 53 11.13 9.05 -9.06
CA PHE A 53 9.95 9.59 -8.40
C PHE A 53 8.88 8.50 -8.16
N ARG A 54 8.63 7.65 -9.15
CA ARG A 54 7.70 6.52 -9.03
C ARG A 54 8.16 5.51 -7.99
N MET A 55 9.45 5.21 -7.92
CA MET A 55 10.01 4.33 -6.89
C MET A 55 9.90 4.95 -5.49
N SER A 56 10.23 6.24 -5.33
CA SER A 56 10.12 6.95 -4.04
C SER A 56 8.67 7.13 -3.56
N THR A 57 7.70 7.13 -4.46
CA THR A 57 6.26 7.18 -4.13
C THR A 57 5.60 5.80 -4.07
N SER A 58 6.35 4.73 -4.36
CA SER A 58 5.81 3.36 -4.42
C SER A 58 5.43 2.83 -3.03
N LYS A 59 6.13 3.26 -1.97
CA LYS A 59 5.82 2.94 -0.58
C LYS A 59 5.24 4.16 0.13
N PRO A 60 4.17 3.99 0.93
CA PRO A 60 3.66 5.09 1.74
C PRO A 60 4.74 5.56 2.72
N GLY A 61 4.76 6.86 3.03
CA GLY A 61 5.57 7.36 4.14
C GLY A 61 5.00 6.89 5.49
N LYS A 62 5.81 6.82 6.54
CA LYS A 62 5.40 6.31 7.87
C LYS A 62 4.15 6.98 8.46
N SER A 63 3.93 8.26 8.19
CA SER A 63 2.71 8.94 8.66
C SER A 63 1.42 8.38 8.05
N LEU A 64 1.51 7.78 6.86
CA LEU A 64 0.38 7.16 6.16
C LEU A 64 0.14 5.71 6.60
N THR A 65 1.11 5.09 7.27
CA THR A 65 1.03 3.68 7.71
C THR A 65 1.21 3.47 9.21
N SER A 66 1.28 4.54 9.97
CA SER A 66 1.26 4.50 11.43
C SER A 66 -0.06 3.91 11.93
N LEU A 67 -0.03 3.34 13.14
CA LEU A 67 -1.22 2.85 13.84
C LEU A 67 -2.30 3.93 13.95
N ILE A 68 -3.55 3.48 13.90
CA ILE A 68 -4.72 4.22 14.34
C ILE A 68 -4.86 3.98 15.85
N CYS A 69 -4.82 5.05 16.63
CA CYS A 69 -5.11 4.96 18.06
C CYS A 69 -6.62 5.00 18.26
N THR A 70 -7.25 3.83 18.30
CA THR A 70 -8.67 3.66 18.65
C THR A 70 -8.89 3.90 20.14
N PRO A 71 -10.14 4.18 20.59
CA PRO A 71 -10.45 4.28 22.01
C PRO A 71 -10.08 3.01 22.80
N GLU A 72 -10.28 1.83 22.20
CA GLU A 72 -9.93 0.55 22.81
C GLU A 72 -8.41 0.39 22.94
N LEU A 73 -7.65 0.77 21.90
CA LEU A 73 -6.20 0.71 21.92
C LEU A 73 -5.60 1.63 22.97
N LYS A 74 -6.15 2.85 23.10
CA LYS A 74 -5.77 3.79 24.15
C LYS A 74 -6.03 3.20 25.54
N ALA A 75 -7.21 2.63 25.76
CA ALA A 75 -7.55 2.01 27.03
C ALA A 75 -6.64 0.80 27.37
N ALA A 76 -6.21 0.03 26.36
CA ALA A 76 -5.24 -1.04 26.54
C ALA A 76 -3.85 -0.49 26.91
N GLN A 77 -3.41 0.58 26.24
CA GLN A 77 -2.14 1.23 26.51
C GLN A 77 -2.06 1.76 27.96
N GLU A 78 -3.13 2.37 28.48
CA GLU A 78 -3.20 2.89 29.85
C GLU A 78 -3.16 1.77 30.92
N LYS A 79 -3.57 0.54 30.59
CA LYS A 79 -3.67 -0.58 31.54
C LYS A 79 -2.40 -1.40 31.74
N GLY A 80 -1.38 -1.25 30.90
CA GLY A 80 -0.15 -2.06 31.05
C GLY A 80 0.72 -2.22 29.80
N GLY A 81 0.36 -1.59 28.69
CA GLY A 81 1.08 -1.69 27.43
C GLY A 81 0.32 -2.46 26.35
N VAL A 82 0.84 -2.40 25.13
CA VAL A 82 0.24 -3.02 23.93
C VAL A 82 1.30 -3.87 23.27
N THR A 83 0.91 -5.00 22.71
CA THR A 83 1.77 -5.87 21.91
C THR A 83 1.32 -5.77 20.47
N VAL A 84 2.20 -5.24 19.63
CA VAL A 84 1.94 -5.08 18.19
C VAL A 84 2.89 -5.97 17.42
N PHE A 85 2.35 -6.76 16.51
CA PHE A 85 3.09 -7.56 15.55
C PHE A 85 2.92 -6.97 14.17
N SER A 86 3.98 -6.96 13.36
CA SER A 86 3.89 -6.68 11.93
C SER A 86 3.91 -8.00 11.16
N GLN A 87 3.07 -8.10 10.14
CA GLN A 87 3.05 -9.23 9.21
C GLN A 87 3.43 -8.77 7.81
N GLU A 88 4.35 -9.49 7.19
CA GLU A 88 4.64 -9.32 5.77
C GLU A 88 3.55 -9.98 4.92
N LEU A 89 3.14 -9.29 3.85
CA LEU A 89 2.19 -9.81 2.89
C LEU A 89 2.88 -10.51 1.74
N ASP A 90 2.37 -11.69 1.39
CA ASP A 90 2.78 -12.40 0.18
C ASP A 90 2.31 -11.65 -1.08
N GLU A 91 1.08 -11.13 -1.06
CA GLU A 91 0.53 -10.24 -2.07
C GLU A 91 0.09 -8.92 -1.41
N TYR A 92 0.68 -7.81 -1.85
CA TYR A 92 0.36 -6.47 -1.35
C TYR A 92 -0.42 -5.63 -2.36
N ILE A 93 -0.67 -6.15 -3.56
CA ILE A 93 -1.49 -5.53 -4.61
C ILE A 93 -2.44 -6.60 -5.15
N THR A 94 -3.71 -6.22 -5.33
CA THR A 94 -4.68 -6.98 -6.11
C THR A 94 -4.14 -7.37 -7.49
N ARG A 95 -4.56 -8.54 -8.02
CA ARG A 95 -4.15 -9.00 -9.36
C ARG A 95 -4.51 -8.02 -10.49
N GLY A 96 -5.59 -7.25 -10.36
CA GLY A 96 -5.98 -6.22 -11.32
C GLY A 96 -5.44 -4.83 -11.02
N GLY A 97 -4.67 -4.66 -9.93
CA GLY A 97 -4.04 -3.39 -9.55
C GLY A 97 -5.02 -2.33 -9.03
N GLU A 98 -6.23 -2.73 -8.64
CA GLU A 98 -7.30 -1.84 -8.17
C GLU A 98 -6.90 -1.12 -6.89
N PHE A 99 -6.33 -1.87 -5.94
CA PHE A 99 -5.79 -1.38 -4.69
C PHE A 99 -4.61 -2.21 -4.18
N ALA A 100 -3.87 -1.63 -3.24
CA ALA A 100 -2.72 -2.21 -2.56
C ALA A 100 -2.86 -2.08 -1.05
N VAL A 101 -2.30 -3.02 -0.29
CA VAL A 101 -2.33 -3.08 1.17
C VAL A 101 -0.91 -3.02 1.72
N PHE A 102 -0.70 -2.24 2.77
CA PHE A 102 0.61 -2.01 3.37
C PHE A 102 0.56 -2.10 4.89
N ASP A 103 1.72 -2.43 5.47
CA ASP A 103 2.02 -2.34 6.90
C ASP A 103 0.93 -2.99 7.78
N VAL A 104 0.70 -4.28 7.54
CA VAL A 104 -0.25 -5.06 8.32
C VAL A 104 0.26 -5.24 9.73
N LYS A 105 -0.56 -4.83 10.69
CA LYS A 105 -0.28 -4.83 12.12
C LYS A 105 -1.39 -5.58 12.85
N VAL A 106 -0.99 -6.51 13.69
CA VAL A 106 -1.87 -7.28 14.57
C VAL A 106 -1.64 -6.78 15.99
N ILE A 107 -2.71 -6.32 16.64
CA ILE A 107 -2.68 -5.80 18.00
C ILE A 107 -3.32 -6.83 18.92
N ALA A 108 -2.57 -7.31 19.90
CA ALA A 108 -2.98 -8.47 20.66
C ALA A 108 -4.09 -8.18 21.67
N GLU A 109 -4.01 -7.06 22.38
CA GLU A 109 -4.87 -6.75 23.51
C GLU A 109 -6.28 -6.32 23.10
N THR A 110 -6.43 -5.79 21.89
CA THR A 110 -7.72 -5.34 21.35
C THR A 110 -8.25 -6.23 20.23
N GLU A 111 -7.49 -7.26 19.84
CA GLU A 111 -7.77 -8.11 18.67
C GLU A 111 -8.02 -7.30 17.39
N GLU A 112 -7.26 -6.21 17.25
CA GLU A 112 -7.35 -5.33 16.09
C GLU A 112 -6.35 -5.74 15.01
N LEU A 113 -6.85 -5.87 13.79
CA LEU A 113 -6.07 -5.97 12.58
C LEU A 113 -6.06 -4.60 11.88
N GLN A 114 -4.90 -3.95 11.87
CA GLN A 114 -4.71 -2.65 11.25
C GLN A 114 -3.84 -2.74 10.01
N PHE A 115 -4.18 -1.98 8.97
CA PHE A 115 -3.38 -1.88 7.74
C PHE A 115 -3.73 -0.62 6.96
N THR A 116 -2.93 -0.30 5.96
CA THR A 116 -3.20 0.83 5.06
C THR A 116 -3.55 0.34 3.67
N VAL A 117 -4.73 0.71 3.18
CA VAL A 117 -5.14 0.52 1.80
C VAL A 117 -4.75 1.74 0.98
N ARG A 118 -4.21 1.51 -0.22
CA ARG A 118 -3.96 2.54 -1.22
C ARG A 118 -4.67 2.21 -2.51
N TYR A 119 -5.38 3.17 -3.09
CA TYR A 119 -5.89 3.08 -4.46
C TYR A 119 -5.63 4.39 -5.23
N ASN A 120 -5.62 4.31 -6.56
CA ASN A 120 -5.36 5.45 -7.42
C ASN A 120 -6.65 6.24 -7.66
N ASN A 121 -6.54 7.56 -7.86
CA ASN A 121 -7.66 8.36 -8.37
C ASN A 121 -8.17 7.82 -9.72
N SER A 122 -7.32 7.17 -10.52
CA SER A 122 -7.76 6.49 -11.75
C SER A 122 -8.72 5.31 -11.48
N THR A 123 -8.61 4.65 -10.32
CA THR A 123 -9.54 3.59 -9.89
C THR A 123 -10.96 4.16 -9.74
N VAL A 124 -11.08 5.36 -9.17
CA VAL A 124 -12.36 6.09 -9.07
C VAL A 124 -12.87 6.52 -10.45
N LYS A 125 -11.98 6.95 -11.35
CA LYS A 125 -12.36 7.28 -12.73
C LYS A 125 -12.90 6.05 -13.48
N SER A 126 -12.24 4.91 -13.36
CA SER A 126 -12.68 3.65 -13.96
C SER A 126 -14.05 3.22 -13.42
N LEU A 127 -14.31 3.44 -12.12
CA LEU A 127 -15.64 3.23 -11.54
C LEU A 127 -16.70 4.14 -12.20
N LYS A 128 -16.42 5.43 -12.34
CA LYS A 128 -17.33 6.37 -13.03
C LYS A 128 -17.62 5.96 -14.46
N GLU A 129 -16.61 5.50 -15.19
CA GLU A 129 -16.75 4.99 -16.56
C GLU A 129 -17.60 3.70 -16.60
N LYS A 130 -17.35 2.75 -15.69
CA LYS A 130 -18.14 1.52 -15.58
C LYS A 130 -19.61 1.81 -15.28
N ILE A 131 -19.89 2.66 -14.30
CA ILE A 131 -21.25 3.10 -13.97
C ILE A 131 -21.86 3.77 -15.19
N SER A 132 -21.16 4.71 -15.83
CA SER A 132 -21.66 5.42 -17.02
C SER A 132 -21.98 4.54 -18.22
N ALA A 133 -21.33 3.37 -18.33
CA ALA A 133 -21.51 2.40 -19.41
C ALA A 133 -22.65 1.39 -19.16
N ARG A 134 -23.23 1.37 -17.95
CA ARG A 134 -24.40 0.53 -17.66
C ARG A 134 -25.63 1.04 -18.42
N LYS A 135 -26.56 0.12 -18.69
CA LYS A 135 -27.87 0.47 -19.23
C LYS A 135 -28.73 1.00 -18.10
N TYR A 136 -29.22 2.21 -18.27
CA TYR A 136 -30.20 2.86 -17.40
C TYR A 136 -31.48 3.08 -18.18
N GLU A 137 -32.60 3.13 -17.47
CA GLU A 137 -33.90 3.42 -18.08
C GLU A 137 -34.03 4.91 -18.43
N SER A 138 -33.29 5.78 -17.73
CA SER A 138 -33.23 7.22 -18.02
C SER A 138 -31.87 7.87 -17.67
N ASP A 139 -31.62 9.07 -18.20
CA ASP A 139 -30.43 9.86 -17.88
C ASP A 139 -30.44 10.35 -16.42
N GLU A 140 -31.63 10.58 -15.83
CA GLU A 140 -31.77 10.93 -14.42
C GLU A 140 -31.37 9.78 -13.49
N GLU A 141 -31.71 8.54 -13.85
CA GLU A 141 -31.30 7.35 -13.11
C GLU A 141 -29.78 7.18 -13.14
N LYS A 142 -29.17 7.38 -14.32
CA LYS A 142 -27.72 7.38 -14.51
C LYS A 142 -27.03 8.46 -13.68
N GLN A 143 -27.54 9.68 -13.70
CA GLN A 143 -26.98 10.77 -12.92
C GLN A 143 -27.10 10.50 -11.41
N SER A 144 -28.25 9.97 -10.97
CA SER A 144 -28.42 9.53 -9.58
C SER A 144 -27.41 8.46 -9.17
N ALA A 145 -27.12 7.50 -10.05
CA ALA A 145 -26.09 6.48 -9.80
C ALA A 145 -24.67 7.07 -9.72
N LEU A 146 -24.36 8.09 -10.52
CA LEU A 146 -23.08 8.80 -10.48
C LEU A 146 -22.94 9.70 -9.25
N ASP A 147 -24.03 10.35 -8.83
CA ASP A 147 -24.05 11.22 -7.65
C ASP A 147 -23.90 10.43 -6.34
N LYS A 148 -24.27 9.15 -6.37
CA LYS A 148 -24.00 8.20 -5.26
C LYS A 148 -22.53 7.79 -5.15
N ILE A 149 -21.66 8.18 -6.08
CA ILE A 149 -20.20 8.03 -5.92
C ILE A 149 -19.76 9.14 -4.97
N GLY A 150 -19.92 8.89 -3.67
CA GLY A 150 -19.54 9.82 -2.62
C GLY A 150 -18.02 10.07 -2.59
N GLU A 151 -17.59 10.87 -1.61
CA GLU A 151 -16.15 11.12 -1.38
C GLU A 151 -15.35 9.81 -1.17
N ARG A 152 -16.03 8.76 -0.73
CA ARG A 152 -15.46 7.44 -0.45
C ARG A 152 -16.18 6.33 -1.24
N PRO A 153 -15.81 6.13 -2.52
CA PRO A 153 -16.54 5.23 -3.42
C PRO A 153 -16.40 3.74 -3.10
N PHE A 154 -15.52 3.38 -2.17
CA PHE A 154 -15.17 2.01 -1.87
C PHE A 154 -15.31 1.71 -0.38
N VAL A 155 -15.76 0.49 -0.09
CA VAL A 155 -15.81 -0.06 1.25
C VAL A 155 -15.02 -1.36 1.33
N PHE A 156 -14.58 -1.70 2.53
CA PHE A 156 -13.74 -2.86 2.80
C PHE A 156 -14.48 -3.87 3.65
N VAL A 157 -14.24 -5.15 3.39
CA VAL A 157 -14.80 -6.27 4.14
C VAL A 157 -13.69 -7.30 4.34
N LEU A 158 -13.61 -7.88 5.54
CA LEU A 158 -12.79 -9.07 5.76
C LEU A 158 -13.67 -10.31 5.75
N ARG A 159 -13.16 -11.38 5.14
CA ARG A 159 -13.78 -12.70 5.17
C ARG A 159 -12.81 -13.72 5.72
N ASP A 160 -13.22 -14.51 6.69
CA ASP A 160 -12.42 -15.63 7.16
C ASP A 160 -12.65 -16.90 6.31
N GLU A 161 -11.94 -17.97 6.65
CA GLU A 161 -12.08 -19.26 5.96
C GLU A 161 -13.39 -20.00 6.24
N ASP A 162 -14.00 -19.71 7.40
CA ASP A 162 -15.31 -20.26 7.79
C ASP A 162 -16.46 -19.54 7.07
N GLY A 163 -16.15 -18.45 6.36
CA GLY A 163 -17.10 -17.63 5.61
C GLY A 163 -17.73 -16.51 6.44
N ASN A 164 -17.30 -16.30 7.69
CA ASN A 164 -17.72 -15.16 8.49
C ASN A 164 -17.24 -13.86 7.86
N ILE A 165 -18.09 -12.85 7.95
CA ILE A 165 -17.92 -11.55 7.31
C ILE A 165 -17.75 -10.48 8.39
N TYR A 166 -16.63 -9.77 8.35
CA TYR A 166 -16.38 -8.60 9.18
C TYR A 166 -16.58 -7.35 8.31
N SER A 167 -17.72 -6.70 8.50
CA SER A 167 -18.18 -5.57 7.69
C SER A 167 -18.06 -4.22 8.42
N SER A 168 -17.62 -4.25 9.68
CA SER A 168 -17.47 -3.08 10.55
C SER A 168 -16.00 -2.77 10.82
N TYR A 169 -15.60 -1.51 10.64
CA TYR A 169 -14.22 -1.06 10.84
C TYR A 169 -14.14 0.42 11.18
N ALA A 170 -13.03 0.81 11.80
CA ALA A 170 -12.62 2.20 11.96
C ALA A 170 -11.65 2.58 10.84
N CYS A 171 -11.74 3.79 10.30
CA CYS A 171 -10.81 4.25 9.28
C CYS A 171 -10.43 5.73 9.38
N ILE A 172 -9.27 6.07 8.81
CA ILE A 172 -8.84 7.45 8.56
C ILE A 172 -8.38 7.55 7.10
N GLU A 173 -8.86 8.58 6.42
CA GLU A 173 -8.60 8.82 5.00
C GLU A 173 -7.59 9.95 4.81
N TYR A 174 -6.69 9.77 3.86
CA TYR A 174 -5.71 10.75 3.46
C TYR A 174 -5.59 10.78 1.93
N SER A 175 -5.56 11.99 1.38
CA SER A 175 -5.24 12.20 -0.04
C SER A 175 -3.80 12.68 -0.16
N LYS A 176 -2.98 12.02 -0.99
CA LYS A 176 -1.62 12.47 -1.29
C LYS A 176 -1.27 12.22 -2.75
N ASN A 177 -0.99 13.31 -3.47
CA ASN A 177 -0.72 13.31 -4.90
C ASN A 177 -1.88 12.64 -5.68
N VAL A 178 -1.60 11.54 -6.37
CA VAL A 178 -2.57 10.79 -7.20
C VAL A 178 -3.21 9.61 -6.47
N TYR A 179 -2.90 9.43 -5.19
CA TYR A 179 -3.33 8.27 -4.41
C TYR A 179 -4.24 8.70 -3.26
N GLN A 180 -5.24 7.85 -3.01
CA GLN A 180 -5.98 7.83 -1.76
C GLN A 180 -5.39 6.76 -0.85
N TYR A 181 -5.25 7.08 0.42
CA TYR A 181 -4.81 6.18 1.46
C TYR A 181 -5.90 6.07 2.52
N VAL A 182 -6.27 4.86 2.88
CA VAL A 182 -7.23 4.57 3.93
C VAL A 182 -6.55 3.69 4.94
N LYS A 183 -6.28 4.22 6.13
CA LYS A 183 -5.90 3.38 7.27
C LYS A 183 -7.18 2.72 7.77
N VAL A 184 -7.14 1.41 7.97
CA VAL A 184 -8.29 0.64 8.41
C VAL A 184 -7.92 -0.17 9.65
N SER A 185 -8.83 -0.24 10.62
CA SER A 185 -8.75 -1.12 11.80
C SER A 185 -10.02 -1.96 11.87
N PHE A 186 -9.86 -3.27 11.75
CA PHE A 186 -10.92 -4.25 11.97
C PHE A 186 -10.74 -4.90 13.33
N LYS A 187 -11.85 -5.11 14.04
CA LYS A 187 -11.87 -5.96 15.22
C LYS A 187 -12.26 -7.37 14.80
N VAL A 188 -11.36 -8.33 15.04
CA VAL A 188 -11.54 -9.72 14.62
C VAL A 188 -11.48 -10.60 15.86
N SER A 189 -12.64 -11.01 16.35
CA SER A 189 -12.72 -11.89 17.52
C SER A 189 -11.95 -13.19 17.28
N GLY A 190 -11.08 -13.58 18.21
CA GLY A 190 -10.31 -14.83 18.09
C GLY A 190 -9.14 -14.75 17.10
N LEU A 191 -8.75 -13.55 16.66
CA LEU A 191 -7.54 -13.32 15.85
C LEU A 191 -6.29 -13.94 16.47
N LEU A 192 -6.28 -14.10 17.80
CA LEU A 192 -5.23 -14.76 18.57
C LEU A 192 -5.83 -15.73 19.60
N GLN A 193 -5.85 -17.04 19.36
CA GLN A 193 -6.26 -18.00 20.39
C GLN A 193 -5.13 -18.62 21.22
N SER A 194 -5.38 -18.56 22.54
CA SER A 194 -4.78 -19.22 23.71
C SER A 194 -3.48 -18.63 24.29
N LYS A 195 -3.60 -18.10 25.53
CA LYS A 195 -2.55 -17.79 26.51
C LYS A 195 -1.21 -17.43 25.90
N ALA A 196 -0.98 -16.13 25.70
CA ALA A 196 0.34 -15.56 25.46
C ALA A 196 1.13 -16.31 24.37
N VAL A 197 1.33 -15.67 23.21
CA VAL A 197 2.63 -15.84 22.55
C VAL A 197 3.63 -15.31 23.56
N SER A 198 4.05 -16.20 24.42
CA SER A 198 4.99 -15.89 25.45
C SER A 198 6.27 -15.55 24.73
N SER A 199 6.98 -14.60 25.31
CA SER A 199 8.18 -14.01 24.73
C SER A 199 9.33 -15.02 24.52
N TYR A 200 9.12 -16.32 24.81
CA TYR A 200 10.09 -17.40 24.62
C TYR A 200 9.96 -18.17 23.29
N LEU A 201 8.99 -17.87 22.42
CA LEU A 201 8.95 -18.43 21.06
C LEU A 201 9.70 -17.59 20.00
N LEU A 202 10.33 -16.48 20.41
CA LEU A 202 11.17 -15.65 19.56
C LEU A 202 12.64 -15.80 19.99
N TYR A 203 13.38 -16.56 19.18
CA TYR A 203 14.83 -16.81 19.23
C TYR A 203 15.32 -17.84 20.27
N PRO A 204 16.14 -18.83 19.86
CA PRO A 204 16.83 -19.69 20.82
C PRO A 204 17.82 -18.83 21.62
N THR A 205 17.68 -18.82 22.95
CA THR A 205 18.77 -18.37 23.82
C THR A 205 19.86 -19.45 23.86
N GLN A 206 21.12 -19.02 23.94
CA GLN A 206 22.33 -19.84 23.74
C GLN A 206 22.56 -21.00 24.74
N LYS A 207 21.57 -21.38 25.56
CA LYS A 207 21.72 -22.47 26.53
C LYS A 207 20.49 -23.37 26.49
N VAL A 208 20.54 -24.39 25.64
CA VAL A 208 19.65 -25.55 25.75
C VAL A 208 20.52 -26.81 25.61
N ASP A 209 20.50 -27.66 26.64
CA ASP A 209 21.38 -28.83 26.78
C ASP A 209 21.03 -30.02 25.86
N ASN A 210 20.08 -29.87 24.92
CA ASN A 210 19.72 -30.96 24.02
C ASN A 210 19.21 -30.44 22.64
N PRO A 211 19.85 -30.78 21.52
CA PRO A 211 19.50 -30.31 20.17
C PRO A 211 18.21 -30.93 19.59
N LEU A 212 17.49 -31.78 20.33
CA LEU A 212 16.24 -32.40 19.89
C LEU A 212 14.99 -31.48 19.94
N TYR A 213 15.11 -30.24 20.43
CA TYR A 213 14.01 -29.26 20.44
C TYR A 213 13.90 -28.40 19.17
N ILE A 214 14.67 -28.71 18.12
CA ILE A 214 14.46 -28.11 16.81
C ILE A 214 13.27 -28.82 16.15
N TYR A 215 12.09 -28.23 16.34
CA TYR A 215 10.88 -28.41 15.54
C TYR A 215 10.36 -29.85 15.37
N LYS A 216 9.35 -30.20 16.16
CA LYS A 216 8.30 -31.16 15.77
C LYS A 216 7.14 -31.04 16.77
N GLY A 217 5.93 -30.77 16.29
CA GLY A 217 4.78 -30.70 17.17
C GLY A 217 3.47 -30.35 16.48
N GLU A 218 2.99 -31.19 15.56
CA GLU A 218 1.58 -31.57 15.61
C GLU A 218 1.35 -32.28 16.94
N SER A 219 0.39 -31.81 17.76
CA SER A 219 -0.65 -32.64 18.41
C SER A 219 -1.29 -31.99 19.65
N ALA A 220 -2.59 -32.31 19.80
CA ALA A 220 -3.34 -32.44 21.05
C ALA A 220 -3.75 -31.17 21.82
N GLY A 221 -4.63 -30.37 21.20
CA GLY A 221 -5.59 -29.53 21.93
C GLY A 221 -6.98 -29.76 21.35
N LYS A 222 -7.96 -30.14 22.17
CA LYS A 222 -9.37 -30.15 21.73
C LYS A 222 -9.74 -28.72 21.32
N ALA A 223 -10.00 -28.53 20.03
CA ALA A 223 -10.47 -27.27 19.47
C ALA A 223 -11.87 -26.96 20.02
N SER A 224 -12.03 -25.80 20.65
CA SER A 224 -13.33 -25.19 20.87
C SER A 224 -13.33 -23.82 20.19
N GLU A 225 -14.27 -23.65 19.26
CA GLU A 225 -14.51 -22.50 18.37
C GLU A 225 -13.36 -22.21 17.39
N SER A 226 -13.69 -22.25 16.10
CA SER A 226 -12.77 -22.36 14.97
C SER A 226 -11.74 -21.22 14.98
N ALA A 227 -10.46 -21.60 14.90
CA ALA A 227 -9.38 -20.63 14.85
C ALA A 227 -9.24 -20.14 13.41
N ILE A 228 -9.37 -18.83 13.17
CA ILE A 228 -9.25 -18.23 11.84
C ILE A 228 -7.80 -18.38 11.34
N GLU A 229 -7.58 -19.22 10.34
CA GLU A 229 -6.26 -19.43 9.73
C GLU A 229 -5.97 -18.46 8.59
N LYS A 230 -7.03 -17.92 7.96
CA LYS A 230 -6.94 -17.03 6.80
C LYS A 230 -7.99 -15.91 6.86
N LEU A 231 -7.55 -14.65 6.70
CA LEU A 231 -8.44 -13.50 6.45
C LEU A 231 -8.19 -12.90 5.07
N SER A 232 -9.25 -12.77 4.28
CA SER A 232 -9.25 -12.17 2.95
C SER A 232 -9.83 -10.76 3.00
N LEU A 233 -9.08 -9.74 2.56
CA LEU A 233 -9.60 -8.37 2.40
C LEU A 233 -10.17 -8.18 1.02
N GLU A 234 -11.44 -7.82 0.98
CA GLU A 234 -12.22 -7.56 -0.21
C GLU A 234 -12.59 -6.07 -0.26
N MET A 235 -12.52 -5.48 -1.45
CA MET A 235 -12.95 -4.11 -1.71
C MET A 235 -14.18 -4.12 -2.60
N TYR A 236 -15.22 -3.39 -2.20
CA TYR A 236 -16.50 -3.30 -2.89
C TYR A 236 -16.85 -1.86 -3.24
N TYR A 237 -17.71 -1.67 -4.24
CA TYR A 237 -18.42 -0.41 -4.45
C TYR A 237 -19.37 -0.14 -3.27
N GLU A 238 -19.36 1.07 -2.75
CA GLU A 238 -20.16 1.43 -1.56
C GLU A 238 -21.66 1.11 -1.73
N ASN A 239 -22.21 1.36 -2.92
CA ASN A 239 -23.64 1.17 -3.20
C ASN A 239 -24.03 -0.28 -3.58
N GLU A 240 -23.05 -1.14 -3.83
CA GLU A 240 -23.24 -2.53 -4.27
C GLU A 240 -22.48 -3.51 -3.38
N ALA A 241 -22.17 -3.06 -2.16
CA ALA A 241 -21.40 -3.82 -1.20
C ALA A 241 -22.01 -5.21 -1.01
N LEU A 242 -21.16 -6.23 -1.01
CA LEU A 242 -21.55 -7.64 -0.82
C LEU A 242 -22.39 -8.26 -1.95
N SER A 243 -22.63 -7.55 -3.06
CA SER A 243 -23.15 -8.16 -4.29
C SER A 243 -22.02 -8.73 -5.15
N GLU A 244 -22.27 -9.81 -5.90
CA GLU A 244 -21.27 -10.42 -6.80
C GLU A 244 -20.69 -9.42 -7.81
N ASN A 245 -21.54 -8.50 -8.30
CA ASN A 245 -21.14 -7.50 -9.30
C ASN A 245 -20.44 -6.26 -8.69
N GLY A 246 -20.55 -6.09 -7.37
CA GLY A 246 -20.00 -4.94 -6.64
C GLY A 246 -18.55 -5.13 -6.18
N GLN A 247 -18.02 -6.34 -6.25
CA GLN A 247 -16.65 -6.64 -5.83
C GLN A 247 -15.64 -6.12 -6.85
N MET A 248 -14.63 -5.42 -6.36
CA MET A 248 -13.56 -4.86 -7.20
C MET A 248 -12.27 -5.67 -7.13
N GLY A 249 -11.96 -6.28 -5.98
CA GLY A 249 -10.80 -7.17 -5.87
C GLY A 249 -10.52 -7.64 -4.45
N THR A 250 -9.56 -8.56 -4.35
CA THR A 250 -9.10 -9.19 -3.10
C THR A 250 -7.57 -9.15 -3.04
N ALA A 251 -6.99 -8.71 -1.92
CA ALA A 251 -5.53 -8.49 -1.83
C ALA A 251 -4.87 -8.95 -0.54
N LEU A 252 -5.59 -8.98 0.58
CA LEU A 252 -4.99 -9.37 1.84
C LEU A 252 -5.22 -10.86 2.06
N THR A 253 -4.20 -11.60 2.45
CA THR A 253 -4.35 -12.91 3.11
C THR A 253 -3.51 -12.86 4.38
N VAL A 254 -4.17 -12.63 5.53
CA VAL A 254 -3.51 -12.69 6.84
C VAL A 254 -3.52 -14.14 7.31
N TYR A 255 -2.35 -14.68 7.61
CA TYR A 255 -2.21 -16.00 8.22
C TYR A 255 -2.02 -15.88 9.73
N LYS A 256 -2.44 -16.90 10.50
CA LYS A 256 -2.16 -16.99 11.94
C LYS A 256 -0.66 -16.80 12.25
N ALA A 257 -0.39 -16.32 13.47
CA ALA A 257 0.89 -16.02 14.13
C ALA A 257 2.04 -17.05 14.04
N SER A 258 1.92 -18.13 13.26
CA SER A 258 2.98 -19.12 13.00
C SER A 258 3.80 -18.83 11.74
N LYS A 259 3.34 -17.93 10.84
CA LYS A 259 4.07 -17.55 9.63
C LYS A 259 4.35 -16.04 9.58
N LYS A 260 5.64 -15.67 9.62
CA LYS A 260 6.18 -14.34 9.30
C LYS A 260 5.61 -13.14 10.09
N ILE A 261 5.24 -13.30 11.35
CA ILE A 261 4.97 -12.16 12.23
C ILE A 261 6.22 -11.76 13.00
N SER A 262 6.45 -10.46 13.14
CA SER A 262 7.60 -9.90 13.87
C SER A 262 7.13 -8.85 14.88
N PRO A 263 7.73 -8.77 16.08
CA PRO A 263 7.44 -7.68 17.02
C PRO A 263 7.64 -6.32 16.36
N TYR A 264 6.69 -5.40 16.58
CA TYR A 264 6.72 -4.06 16.01
C TYR A 264 6.91 -3.00 17.10
N ASN A 265 7.90 -2.12 16.93
CA ASN A 265 8.13 -1.01 17.86
C ASN A 265 7.22 0.18 17.52
N TYR A 266 6.08 0.25 18.19
CA TYR A 266 5.04 1.26 17.99
C TYR A 266 5.21 2.52 18.85
N LYS A 267 6.22 2.61 19.71
CA LYS A 267 6.34 3.69 20.72
C LYS A 267 6.38 5.11 20.15
N LYS A 268 6.80 5.26 18.88
CA LYS A 268 6.83 6.55 18.20
C LYS A 268 5.52 6.89 17.45
N GLU A 269 4.58 5.95 17.41
CA GLU A 269 3.30 6.08 16.68
C GLU A 269 2.11 6.32 17.62
N LEU A 270 2.19 5.84 18.87
CA LEU A 270 1.16 6.10 19.89
C LEU A 270 1.67 7.17 20.85
N ASP A 271 1.20 8.39 20.67
CA ASP A 271 1.47 9.55 21.53
C ASP A 271 0.52 9.64 22.74
N GLY A 272 -0.40 8.68 22.89
CA GLY A 272 -1.37 8.62 23.98
C GLY A 272 -2.68 9.37 23.70
N ALA A 273 -2.83 9.99 22.53
CA ALA A 273 -4.08 10.57 22.07
C ALA A 273 -4.84 9.61 21.15
N ILE A 274 -6.18 9.72 21.12
CA ILE A 274 -7.00 9.06 20.10
C ILE A 274 -6.69 9.75 18.78
N SER A 275 -6.56 9.00 17.68
CA SER A 275 -6.26 9.61 16.40
C SER A 275 -7.41 10.50 15.92
N ASP A 276 -7.09 11.71 15.47
CA ASP A 276 -8.07 12.64 14.93
C ASP A 276 -8.69 12.13 13.62
N GLY A 277 -9.99 12.40 13.43
CA GLY A 277 -10.69 12.11 12.17
C GLY A 277 -11.06 10.65 11.94
N ILE A 278 -11.08 9.81 12.98
CA ILE A 278 -11.58 8.44 12.89
C ILE A 278 -13.06 8.44 12.47
N LYS A 279 -13.36 7.73 11.39
CA LYS A 279 -14.71 7.41 10.94
C LYS A 279 -15.00 5.94 11.28
N TYR A 280 -16.22 5.65 11.74
CA TYR A 280 -16.69 4.29 11.98
C TYR A 280 -17.66 3.88 10.90
N ILE A 281 -17.39 2.75 10.26
CA ILE A 281 -18.12 2.29 9.09
C ILE A 281 -18.71 0.93 9.42
N ASN A 282 -19.98 0.76 9.08
CA ASN A 282 -20.68 -0.50 9.16
C ASN A 282 -21.37 -0.75 7.82
N VAL A 283 -20.83 -1.71 7.06
CA VAL A 283 -21.40 -2.13 5.78
C VAL A 283 -22.56 -3.08 6.06
N LYS A 284 -23.74 -2.71 5.59
CA LYS A 284 -25.01 -3.46 5.75
C LYS A 284 -25.29 -4.35 4.55
#